data_AF-A0AAW8RYS0-F1
#
_entry.id   AF-A0AAW8RYS0-F1
#
_cell.length_a   1.000
_cell.length_b   1.000
_cell.length_c   1.000
_cell.angle_alpha   90.00
_cell.angle_beta   90.00
_cell.angle_gamma   90.00
#
_symmetry.space_group_name_H-M   'P 1'
#
loop_
_entity.id
_entity.type
_entity.pdbx_description
1 polymer ?
#
loop_
_entity_poly.entity_id
_entity_poly.type
_entity_poly.pdbx_seq_one_letter_code
_entity_poly.pdbx_strand_id
1 'polypeptide(L)'
;MKDKPQTIKATIASGFLDQYIEMLVPALKRKFDVKPGIEGSIFMEPGGTDEMLIRFLSNDETAQDIFDFINSKWQFESEPQLVS
;
A
#
# COMPACT_ATOMS: atom_id res chain seq x y z
N MET A 1 -10.61 17.76 -7.81
CA MET A 1 -9.95 18.09 -6.53
C MET A 1 -8.44 18.08 -6.74
N LYS A 2 -7.66 18.79 -5.93
CA LYS A 2 -6.19 18.82 -6.08
C LYS A 2 -5.59 17.57 -5.44
N ASP A 3 -4.60 16.98 -6.10
CA ASP A 3 -3.85 15.86 -5.52
C ASP A 3 -3.07 16.31 -4.28
N LYS A 4 -3.01 15.41 -3.30
CA LYS A 4 -2.19 15.54 -2.10
C LYS A 4 -1.54 14.20 -1.77
N PRO A 5 -0.51 14.19 -0.91
CA PRO A 5 0.06 12.95 -0.39
C PRO A 5 -1.00 12.12 0.33
N GLN A 6 -1.03 10.83 0.03
CA GLN A 6 -1.88 9.83 0.64
C GLN A 6 -0.98 8.68 1.10
N THR A 7 -1.30 8.08 2.25
CA THR A 7 -0.55 6.93 2.78
C THR A 7 -1.52 5.82 3.19
N ILE A 8 -1.31 4.61 2.70
CA ILE A 8 -1.94 3.42 3.26
C ILE A 8 -0.93 2.74 4.16
N LYS A 9 -1.31 2.53 5.41
CA LYS A 9 -0.56 1.73 6.39
C LYS A 9 -1.13 0.34 6.42
N ALA A 10 -0.28 -0.67 6.31
CA ALA A 10 -0.68 -2.06 6.40
C ALA A 10 0.39 -2.86 7.14
N THR A 11 0.02 -4.04 7.63
CA THR A 11 0.98 -5.04 8.11
C THR A 11 0.89 -6.28 7.22
N ILE A 12 2.04 -6.86 6.92
CA ILE A 12 2.18 -8.06 6.09
C ILE A 12 3.05 -9.08 6.80
N ALA A 13 2.94 -10.36 6.45
CA ALA A 13 3.90 -11.35 6.89
C ALA A 13 5.32 -10.96 6.47
N SER A 14 6.30 -11.12 7.36
CA SER A 14 7.67 -10.72 7.08
C SER A 14 8.26 -11.48 5.89
N GLY A 15 9.04 -10.77 5.07
CA GLY A 15 9.66 -11.33 3.86
C GLY A 15 8.78 -11.34 2.61
N PHE A 16 7.56 -10.78 2.67
CA PHE A 16 6.70 -10.60 1.49
C PHE A 16 6.77 -9.20 0.86
N LEU A 17 7.53 -8.26 1.44
CA LEU A 17 7.56 -6.87 1.00
C LEU A 17 7.89 -6.72 -0.49
N ASP A 18 8.91 -7.42 -0.97
CA ASP A 18 9.34 -7.35 -2.37
C ASP A 18 8.24 -7.84 -3.33
N GLN A 19 7.56 -8.94 -2.98
CA GLN A 19 6.43 -9.46 -3.77
C GLN A 19 5.26 -8.45 -3.78
N TYR A 20 4.98 -7.81 -2.65
CA TYR A 20 3.99 -6.74 -2.57
C TYR A 20 4.35 -5.57 -3.48
N ILE A 21 5.62 -5.13 -3.49
CA ILE A 21 6.12 -4.07 -4.37
C ILE A 21 5.93 -4.46 -5.84
N GLU A 22 6.37 -5.65 -6.23
CA GLU A 22 6.29 -6.15 -7.61
C GLU A 22 4.86 -6.26 -8.13
N MET A 23 3.90 -6.53 -7.26
CA MET A 23 2.48 -6.65 -7.63
C MET A 23 1.72 -5.31 -7.56
N LEU A 24 1.86 -4.56 -6.47
CA LEU A 24 1.07 -3.36 -6.22
C LEU A 24 1.46 -2.21 -7.15
N VAL A 25 2.75 -1.98 -7.37
CA VAL A 25 3.24 -0.87 -8.22
C VAL A 25 2.63 -0.93 -9.64
N PRO A 26 2.72 -2.05 -10.38
CA PRO A 26 2.10 -2.11 -11.71
C PRO A 26 0.56 -2.16 -11.66
N ALA A 27 -0.04 -2.75 -10.64
CA ALA A 27 -1.51 -2.78 -10.52
C ALA A 27 -2.08 -1.37 -10.35
N LEU A 28 -1.51 -0.58 -9.45
CA LEU A 28 -1.93 0.80 -9.19
C LEU A 28 -1.66 1.71 -10.40
N LYS A 29 -0.50 1.53 -11.06
CA LYS A 29 -0.21 2.26 -12.30
C LYS A 29 -1.22 1.95 -13.41
N ARG A 30 -1.57 0.68 -13.63
CA ARG A 30 -2.49 0.29 -14.71
C ARG A 30 -3.93 0.73 -14.45
N LYS A 31 -4.39 0.66 -13.20
CA LYS A 31 -5.79 0.88 -12.85
C LYS A 31 -6.11 2.34 -12.55
N PHE A 32 -5.18 3.07 -11.95
CA PHE A 32 -5.41 4.42 -11.42
C PHE A 32 -4.47 5.47 -11.99
N ASP A 33 -3.52 5.09 -12.86
CA ASP A 33 -2.44 5.96 -13.36
C ASP A 33 -1.60 6.60 -12.24
N VAL A 34 -1.49 5.90 -11.11
CA VAL A 34 -0.75 6.33 -9.94
C VAL A 34 0.57 5.55 -9.82
N LYS A 35 1.65 6.26 -9.53
CA LYS A 35 2.94 5.66 -9.19
C LYS A 35 3.17 5.70 -7.67
N PRO A 36 2.96 4.60 -6.95
CA PRO A 36 3.20 4.56 -5.51
C PRO A 36 4.70 4.43 -5.21
N GLY A 37 5.12 4.95 -4.07
CA GLY A 37 6.31 4.52 -3.33
C GLY A 37 5.89 3.55 -2.23
N ILE A 38 6.57 2.43 -2.08
CA ILE A 38 6.26 1.41 -1.08
C ILE A 38 7.52 1.16 -0.27
N GLU A 39 7.39 1.25 1.05
CA GLU A 39 8.47 1.06 2.02
C GLU A 39 8.01 0.10 3.11
N GLY A 40 8.95 -0.63 3.71
CA GLY A 40 8.69 -1.48 4.87
C GLY A 40 9.68 -1.24 6.00
N SER A 41 9.45 -1.89 7.13
CA SER A 41 10.37 -1.85 8.28
C SER A 41 11.79 -2.26 7.90
N ILE A 42 12.78 -1.55 8.44
CA ILE A 42 14.21 -1.88 8.30
C ILE A 42 14.56 -3.16 9.08
N PHE A 43 13.77 -3.48 10.11
CA PHE A 43 13.96 -4.65 10.95
C PHE A 43 12.91 -5.70 10.60
N MET A 44 13.34 -6.73 9.87
CA MET A 44 12.55 -7.92 9.56
C MET A 44 12.93 -9.03 10.54
N GLU A 45 12.00 -9.41 11.42
CA GLU A 45 12.15 -10.62 12.22
C GLU A 45 11.62 -11.83 11.42
N PRO A 46 12.41 -12.89 11.23
CA PRO A 46 11.93 -14.09 10.53
C PRO A 46 10.70 -14.68 11.22
N GLY A 47 9.59 -14.81 10.47
CA GLY A 47 8.32 -15.33 10.99
C GLY A 47 7.45 -14.32 11.75
N GLY A 48 7.80 -13.03 11.69
CA GLY A 48 7.02 -11.93 12.26
C GLY A 48 6.08 -11.25 11.26
N THR A 49 5.69 -10.03 11.60
CA THR A 49 4.95 -9.11 10.73
C THR A 49 5.77 -7.85 10.49
N ASP A 50 5.71 -7.34 9.25
CA ASP A 50 6.36 -6.10 8.86
C ASP A 50 5.32 -5.01 8.62
N GLU A 51 5.58 -3.80 9.09
CA GLU A 51 4.84 -2.62 8.66
C GLU A 51 5.20 -2.30 7.20
N MET A 52 4.18 -2.07 6.38
CA MET A 52 4.29 -1.60 5.00
C MET A 52 3.55 -0.27 4.84
N LEU A 53 4.22 0.70 4.23
CA LEU A 53 3.70 2.04 3.93
C LEU A 53 3.62 2.23 2.42
N ILE A 54 2.41 2.43 1.90
CA ILE A 54 2.15 2.70 0.48
C ILE A 54 1.82 4.19 0.34
N ARG A 55 2.72 4.96 -0.26
CA ARG A 55 2.58 6.42 -0.43
C ARG A 55 2.34 6.79 -1.88
N PHE A 56 1.40 7.68 -2.14
CA PHE A 56 1.08 8.14 -3.48
C PHE A 56 0.46 9.53 -3.49
N LEU A 57 0.39 10.17 -4.66
CA LEU A 57 -0.30 11.43 -4.87
C LEU A 57 -1.65 11.16 -5.53
N SER A 58 -2.73 11.62 -4.88
CA SER A 58 -4.08 11.62 -5.48
C SER A 58 -5.03 12.50 -4.68
N ASN A 59 -6.20 12.78 -5.24
CA ASN A 59 -7.32 13.36 -4.50
C ASN A 59 -8.00 12.31 -3.60
N ASP A 60 -8.86 12.76 -2.68
CA ASP A 60 -9.50 11.89 -1.67
C ASP A 60 -10.38 10.79 -2.25
N GLU A 61 -11.10 11.06 -3.34
CA GLU A 61 -11.97 10.08 -4.00
C GLU A 61 -11.14 8.94 -4.60
N THR A 62 -10.13 9.30 -5.39
CA THR A 62 -9.19 8.31 -5.96
C THR A 62 -8.40 7.57 -4.87
N ALA A 63 -8.05 8.23 -3.77
CA ALA A 63 -7.38 7.59 -2.65
C ALA A 63 -8.24 6.52 -1.99
N GLN A 64 -9.53 6.80 -1.81
CA GLN A 64 -10.50 5.83 -1.29
C GLN A 64 -10.69 4.66 -2.25
N ASP A 65 -10.82 4.91 -3.55
CA ASP A 65 -10.94 3.85 -4.56
C ASP A 65 -9.70 2.94 -4.59
N ILE A 66 -8.51 3.52 -4.45
CA ILE A 66 -7.25 2.77 -4.35
C ILE A 66 -7.24 1.92 -3.07
N PHE A 67 -7.63 2.49 -1.93
CA PHE A 67 -7.71 1.78 -0.66
C PHE A 67 -8.66 0.58 -0.75
N ASP A 68 -9.87 0.77 -1.27
CA ASP A 68 -10.87 -0.29 -1.42
C ASP A 68 -10.39 -1.39 -2.39
N PHE A 69 -9.73 -0.99 -3.49
CA PHE A 69 -9.13 -1.93 -4.42
C PHE A 69 -8.05 -2.78 -3.75
N ILE A 70 -7.15 -2.17 -2.98
CA ILE A 70 -6.08 -2.89 -2.29
C ILE A 70 -6.67 -3.84 -1.24
N ASN A 71 -7.58 -3.33 -0.40
CA ASN A 71 -8.21 -4.08 0.68
C ASN A 71 -9.05 -5.28 0.17
N SER A 72 -9.61 -5.17 -1.04
CA SER A 72 -10.40 -6.26 -1.65
C SER A 72 -9.57 -7.35 -2.36
N LYS A 73 -8.26 -7.15 -2.55
CA LYS A 73 -7.43 -8.01 -3.41
C LYS A 73 -6.19 -8.57 -2.72
N TRP A 74 -5.67 -7.91 -1.69
CA TRP A 74 -4.46 -8.34 -0.98
C TRP A 74 -4.76 -8.78 0.45
N GLN A 75 -3.89 -9.63 0.99
CA GLN A 75 -4.04 -10.22 2.32
C GLN A 75 -3.07 -9.56 3.30
N PHE A 76 -3.61 -8.78 4.22
CA PHE A 76 -2.85 -8.13 5.29
C PHE A 76 -3.00 -8.89 6.61
N GLU A 77 -2.02 -8.74 7.49
CA GLU A 77 -2.04 -9.32 8.85
C GLU A 77 -2.97 -8.51 9.78
N SER A 78 -3.21 -7.25 9.44
CA SER A 78 -4.17 -6.37 10.11
C SER A 78 -4.97 -5.58 9.08
N GLU A 79 -6.12 -5.04 9.51
CA GLU A 79 -6.89 -4.12 8.67
C GLU A 79 -6.02 -2.92 8.26
N PRO A 80 -5.86 -2.66 6.94
CA PRO A 80 -5.09 -1.53 6.46
C PRO A 80 -5.81 -0.21 6.77
N GLN A 81 -5.06 0.89 6.86
CA GLN A 81 -5.60 2.21 7.17
C GLN A 81 -5.17 3.24 6.12
N LEU A 82 -6.15 3.95 5.56
CA LEU A 82 -5.90 5.13 4.74
C LEU A 82 -5.69 6.36 5.64
N VAL A 83 -4.52 6.99 5.51
CA VAL A 83 -4.11 8.18 6.24
C VAL A 83 -3.78 9.28 5.24
N SER A 84 -4.54 10.37 5.29
CA SER A 84 -4.38 11.57 4.46
C SER A 84 -3.68 12.70 5.19
#